data_AF-T1D768-F1
#
_entry.id   AF-T1D768-F1
#
_cell.length_a   1.000
_cell.length_b   1.000
_cell.length_c   1.000
_cell.angle_alpha   90.00
_cell.angle_beta   90.00
_cell.angle_gamma   90.00
#
_symmetry.space_group_name_H-M   'P 1'
#
loop_
_entity.id
_entity.type
_entity.pdbx_description
1 polymer ?
#
loop_
_entity_poly.entity_id
_entity_poly.type
_entity_poly.pdbx_seq_one_letter_code
_entity_poly.pdbx_strand_id
1 'polypeptide(L)'
;LMRNLLGHTPSRHRAEVAALAKRIFQAHDIAEARTHLAAFVARFAKSAPKTVACLEEGFEDALSVIVLPEKYRKRLRTTNMQERLNEEIRRRERVIRIFPNTDSALRLV
;
A
#
# COMPACT_ATOMS: atom_id res chain seq x y z
N LEU A 1 -0.88 -0.48 1.88
CA LEU A 1 0.22 0.52 1.83
C LEU A 1 0.36 1.21 0.46
N MET A 2 0.68 0.48 -0.63
CA MET A 2 0.90 1.09 -1.96
C MET A 2 -0.21 2.04 -2.43
N ARG A 3 -1.49 1.67 -2.22
CA ARG A 3 -2.63 2.52 -2.61
C ARG A 3 -2.63 3.88 -1.89
N ASN A 4 -2.41 3.88 -0.58
CA ASN A 4 -2.35 5.10 0.23
C ASN A 4 -1.15 5.95 -0.16
N LEU A 5 -0.01 5.31 -0.38
CA LEU A 5 1.23 5.94 -0.81
C LEU A 5 1.07 6.65 -2.16
N LEU A 6 0.44 6.01 -3.14
CA LEU A 6 0.11 6.62 -4.44
C LEU A 6 -1.03 7.65 -4.34
N GLY A 7 -1.88 7.58 -3.32
CA GLY A 7 -2.91 8.57 -3.02
C GLY A 7 -2.32 9.92 -2.58
N HIS A 8 -1.26 9.91 -1.78
CA HIS A 8 -0.57 11.11 -1.29
C HIS A 8 0.49 11.66 -2.26
N THR A 9 0.83 10.89 -3.29
CA THR A 9 1.87 11.26 -4.26
C THR A 9 1.33 12.19 -5.36
N PRO A 10 2.01 13.30 -5.69
CA PRO A 10 1.68 14.13 -6.83
C PRO A 10 1.68 13.34 -8.14
N SER A 11 0.72 13.61 -9.04
CA SER A 11 0.53 12.86 -10.29
C SER A 11 1.80 12.74 -11.14
N ARG A 12 2.64 13.78 -11.14
CA ARG A 12 3.91 13.84 -11.88
C ARG A 12 4.94 12.79 -11.46
N HIS A 13 4.97 12.41 -10.18
CA HIS A 13 5.95 11.46 -9.63
C HIS A 13 5.36 10.08 -9.35
N ARG A 14 4.09 9.86 -9.68
CA ARG A 14 3.33 8.66 -9.28
C ARG A 14 3.95 7.37 -9.82
N ALA A 15 4.40 7.37 -11.07
CA ALA A 15 5.04 6.22 -11.70
C ALA A 15 6.42 5.93 -11.09
N GLU A 16 7.23 6.97 -10.88
CA GLU A 16 8.56 6.86 -10.29
C GLU A 16 8.50 6.35 -8.84
N VAL A 17 7.58 6.92 -8.05
CA VAL A 17 7.31 6.47 -6.67
C VAL A 17 6.83 5.03 -6.63
N ALA A 18 5.92 4.63 -7.53
CA ALA A 18 5.45 3.24 -7.58
C ALA A 18 6.60 2.25 -7.85
N ALA A 19 7.49 2.58 -8.79
CA ALA A 19 8.63 1.73 -9.14
C ALA A 19 9.63 1.61 -7.98
N LEU A 20 9.97 2.73 -7.34
CA LEU A 20 10.92 2.75 -6.22
C LEU A 20 10.35 2.09 -4.97
N ALA A 21 9.09 2.37 -4.63
CA ALA A 21 8.41 1.70 -3.52
C ALA A 21 8.34 0.18 -3.74
N LYS A 22 8.07 -0.26 -4.98
CA LYS A 22 8.09 -1.70 -5.33
C LYS A 22 9.47 -2.31 -5.10
N ARG A 23 10.55 -1.59 -5.40
CA ARG A 23 11.94 -2.01 -5.12
C ARG A 23 12.21 -2.16 -3.62
N ILE A 24 11.76 -1.20 -2.81
CA ILE A 24 11.87 -1.26 -1.35
C ILE A 24 11.18 -2.51 -0.82
N PHE A 25 9.93 -2.74 -1.24
CA PHE A 25 9.24 -3.95 -0.80
C PHE A 25 9.94 -5.19 -1.33
N GLN A 26 10.49 -5.18 -2.55
CA GLN A 26 11.22 -6.27 -3.23
C GLN A 26 12.60 -6.64 -2.68
N ALA A 27 13.14 -5.88 -1.74
CA ALA A 27 14.39 -6.20 -1.08
C ALA A 27 14.39 -7.61 -0.49
N HIS A 28 15.56 -8.26 -0.55
CA HIS A 28 15.75 -9.61 0.01
C HIS A 28 16.07 -9.56 1.50
N ASP A 29 16.66 -8.45 1.95
CA ASP A 29 17.07 -8.21 3.33
C ASP A 29 16.61 -6.83 3.83
N ILE A 30 16.46 -6.70 5.14
CA ILE A 30 16.10 -5.46 5.85
C ILE A 30 17.16 -4.39 5.61
N ALA A 31 18.44 -4.77 5.57
CA ALA A 31 19.53 -3.85 5.29
C ALA A 31 19.37 -3.18 3.91
N GLU A 32 19.11 -3.98 2.87
CA GLU A 32 18.87 -3.50 1.51
C GLU A 32 17.60 -2.63 1.43
N ALA A 33 16.52 -3.05 2.11
CA ALA A 33 15.29 -2.27 2.18
C ALA A 33 15.51 -0.88 2.80
N ARG A 34 16.33 -0.80 3.86
CA ARG A 34 16.69 0.46 4.52
C ARG A 34 17.55 1.36 3.64
N THR A 35 18.48 0.79 2.86
CA THR A 35 19.26 1.56 1.88
C THR A 35 18.35 2.15 0.80
N HIS A 36 17.40 1.36 0.29
CA HIS A 36 16.42 1.85 -0.68
C HIS A 36 15.45 2.89 -0.11
N LEU A 37 15.04 2.73 1.15
CA LEU A 37 14.26 3.73 1.88
C LEU A 37 15.03 5.06 1.94
N ALA A 38 16.28 5.04 2.40
CA ALA A 38 17.10 6.25 2.50
C ALA A 38 17.26 6.97 1.15
N ALA A 39 17.48 6.22 0.07
CA ALA A 39 17.52 6.78 -1.28
C ALA A 39 16.18 7.39 -1.72
N PHE A 40 15.06 6.76 -1.36
CA PHE A 40 13.72 7.27 -1.64
C PHE A 40 13.43 8.56 -0.86
N VAL A 41 13.76 8.60 0.43
CA VAL A 41 13.62 9.81 1.27
C VAL A 41 14.44 10.95 0.70
N ALA A 42 15.72 10.71 0.37
CA ALA A 42 16.58 11.74 -0.21
C ALA A 42 16.01 12.33 -1.51
N ARG A 43 15.36 11.49 -2.34
CA ARG A 43 14.78 11.90 -3.62
C ARG A 43 13.46 12.66 -3.46
N PHE A 44 12.58 12.24 -2.54
CA PHE A 44 11.21 12.74 -2.46
C PHE A 44 10.92 13.62 -1.23
N ALA A 45 11.85 13.80 -0.30
CA ALA A 45 11.65 14.62 0.90
C ALA A 45 11.14 16.04 0.57
N LYS A 46 11.67 16.66 -0.49
CA LYS A 46 11.23 18.00 -0.93
C LYS A 46 9.99 17.97 -1.83
N SER A 47 9.90 16.99 -2.73
CA SER A 47 8.85 16.95 -3.76
C SER A 47 7.54 16.35 -3.29
N ALA A 48 7.57 15.43 -2.31
CA ALA A 48 6.42 14.70 -1.83
C ALA A 48 6.58 14.29 -0.34
N PRO A 49 6.63 15.26 0.60
CA PRO A 49 6.88 14.98 2.02
C PRO A 49 5.81 14.07 2.64
N LYS A 50 4.54 14.21 2.24
CA LYS A 50 3.45 13.34 2.73
C LYS A 50 3.60 11.88 2.29
N THR A 51 4.14 11.66 1.09
CA THR A 51 4.42 10.31 0.59
C THR A 51 5.55 9.65 1.39
N VAL A 52 6.58 10.43 1.71
CA VAL A 52 7.71 9.96 2.53
C VAL A 52 7.24 9.58 3.93
N ALA A 53 6.50 10.44 4.61
CA ALA A 53 5.98 10.15 5.95
C ALA A 53 5.11 8.88 5.96
N CYS A 54 4.21 8.73 4.98
CA CYS A 54 3.37 7.54 4.85
C CYS A 54 4.19 6.26 4.59
N LEU A 55 5.30 6.37 3.86
CA LEU A 55 6.19 5.24 3.62
C LEU A 55 6.95 4.87 4.89
N GLU A 56 7.50 5.84 5.62
CA GLU A 56 8.25 5.61 6.86
C GLU A 56 7.37 4.98 7.95
N GLU A 57 6.16 5.51 8.16
CA GLU A 57 5.22 4.98 9.15
C GLU A 57 4.85 3.51 8.88
N GLY A 58 4.63 3.15 7.62
CA GLY A 58 4.25 1.78 7.25
C GLY A 58 5.41 0.90 6.78
N PHE A 59 6.66 1.36 6.91
CA PHE A 59 7.84 0.62 6.49
C PHE A 59 8.06 -0.62 7.36
N GLU A 60 8.04 -0.45 8.68
CA GLU A 60 8.24 -1.55 9.65
C GLU A 60 7.14 -2.62 9.50
N ASP A 61 5.88 -2.19 9.35
CA ASP A 61 4.76 -3.09 9.07
C ASP A 61 4.95 -3.86 7.75
N ALA A 62 5.41 -3.19 6.69
CA ALA A 62 5.63 -3.81 5.40
C ALA A 62 6.83 -4.79 5.41
N LEU A 63 7.83 -4.54 6.25
CA LEU A 63 9.01 -5.40 6.38
C LEU A 63 8.78 -6.61 7.29
N SER A 64 7.76 -6.62 8.13
CA SER A 64 7.39 -7.77 8.96
C SER A 64 7.25 -9.08 8.14
N VAL A 65 6.85 -8.97 6.87
CA VAL A 65 6.68 -10.08 5.93
C VAL A 65 8.02 -10.68 5.47
N ILE A 66 9.14 -9.95 5.56
CA ILE A 66 10.47 -10.44 5.16
C ILE A 66 10.95 -11.59 6.07
N VAL A 67 10.55 -11.58 7.34
CA VAL A 67 10.87 -12.64 8.31
C VAL A 67 10.26 -13.99 7.91
N LEU A 68 9.17 -13.98 7.13
CA LEU A 68 8.50 -15.21 6.69
C LEU A 68 9.28 -15.93 5.59
N PRO A 69 9.12 -17.26 5.45
CA PRO A 69 9.71 -18.01 4.34
C PRO A 69 9.27 -17.48 2.98
N GLU A 70 10.16 -17.53 1.98
CA GLU A 70 9.97 -16.92 0.65
C GLU A 70 8.67 -17.38 -0.05
N LYS A 71 8.27 -18.63 0.19
CA LYS A 71 7.01 -19.22 -0.30
C LYS A 71 5.78 -18.39 0.09
N TYR A 72 5.76 -17.82 1.29
CA TYR A 72 4.66 -17.01 1.79
C TYR A 72 4.81 -15.52 1.46
N ARG A 73 6.05 -15.04 1.29
CA ARG A 73 6.33 -13.65 0.93
C ARG A 73 5.59 -13.23 -0.34
N LYS A 74 5.62 -14.04 -1.41
CA LYS A 74 4.95 -13.68 -2.67
C LYS A 74 3.45 -13.42 -2.51
N ARG A 75 2.77 -14.17 -1.63
CA ARG A 75 1.32 -14.06 -1.44
C ARG A 75 0.94 -12.96 -0.45
N LEU A 76 1.61 -12.92 0.70
CA LEU A 76 1.29 -12.00 1.80
C LEU A 76 1.74 -10.55 1.55
N ARG A 77 2.66 -10.36 0.62
CA ARG A 77 3.18 -9.03 0.26
C ARG A 77 2.29 -8.26 -0.70
N THR A 78 1.27 -8.91 -1.26
CA THR A 78 0.28 -8.25 -2.12
C THR A 78 -1.04 -8.09 -1.36
N THR A 79 -1.62 -6.89 -1.41
CA THR A 79 -2.98 -6.65 -0.90
C THR A 79 -4.05 -6.96 -1.96
N ASN A 80 -3.68 -7.58 -3.09
CA ASN A 80 -4.59 -7.81 -4.23
C ASN A 80 -5.89 -8.52 -3.83
N MET A 81 -5.82 -9.50 -2.92
CA MET A 81 -7.01 -10.21 -2.44
C MET A 81 -7.94 -9.29 -1.64
N GLN A 82 -7.37 -8.45 -0.75
CA GLN A 82 -8.13 -7.48 0.04
C GLN A 82 -8.68 -6.34 -0.82
N GLU A 83 -7.90 -5.82 -1.77
CA GLU A 83 -8.35 -4.78 -2.69
C GLU A 83 -9.48 -5.28 -3.58
N ARG A 84 -9.39 -6.52 -4.09
CA ARG A 84 -10.47 -7.13 -4.87
C ARG A 84 -11.76 -7.27 -4.06
N LEU A 85 -11.69 -7.70 -2.81
CA LEU A 85 -12.84 -7.77 -1.92
C LEU A 85 -13.44 -6.37 -1.66
N ASN A 86 -12.60 -5.38 -1.39
CA ASN A 86 -13.03 -4.00 -1.18
C ASN A 86 -13.67 -3.40 -2.44
N GLU A 87 -13.14 -3.70 -3.63
CA GLU A 87 -13.73 -3.27 -4.91
C GLU A 87 -15.11 -3.89 -5.12
N GLU A 88 -15.28 -5.16 -4.76
CA GLU A 88 -16.56 -5.85 -4.89
C GLU A 88 -17.62 -5.24 -3.95
N ILE A 89 -17.26 -4.96 -2.69
CA ILE A 89 -18.12 -4.25 -1.74
C ILE A 89 -18.52 -2.88 -2.30
N ARG A 90 -17.55 -2.07 -2.73
CA ARG A 90 -17.81 -0.74 -3.31
C ARG A 90 -18.68 -0.80 -4.57
N ARG A 91 -18.56 -1.85 -5.38
CA ARG A 91 -19.40 -2.07 -6.57
C ARG A 91 -20.84 -2.34 -6.17
N ARG A 92 -21.08 -3.16 -5.14
CA ARG A 92 -22.43 -3.45 -4.62
C ARG A 92 -23.04 -2.22 -3.94
N GLU A 93 -22.26 -1.48 -3.16
CA GLU A 93 -22.68 -0.22 -2.52
C GLU A 93 -23.12 0.85 -3.53
N ARG A 94 -22.39 1.00 -4.65
CA ARG A 94 -22.70 2.00 -5.69
C ARG A 94 -24.12 1.91 -6.23
N VAL A 95 -24.70 0.71 -6.25
CA VAL A 95 -26.08 0.48 -6.73
C VAL A 95 -27.10 0.89 -5.68
N ILE A 96 -26.84 0.60 -4.40
CA ILE A 96 -27.77 0.83 -3.28
C ILE A 96 -27.84 2.32 -2.90
N ARG A 97 -26.72 3.06 -3.01
CA ARG A 97 -26.53 4.50 -2.69
C ARG A 97 -26.78 4.90 -1.23
N ILE A 98 -27.88 4.48 -0.59
CA ILE A 98 -28.23 4.80 0.79
C ILE A 98 -28.78 3.55 1.48
N PHE A 99 -28.27 3.23 2.66
CA PHE A 99 -28.80 2.15 3.50
C PHE A 99 -29.81 2.73 4.51
N PRO A 100 -31.01 2.14 4.65
CA PRO A 100 -32.02 2.65 5.57
C PRO A 100 -31.73 2.32 7.05
N ASN A 101 -30.91 1.29 7.33
CA ASN A 101 -30.48 0.90 8.67
C ASN A 101 -29.20 0.04 8.62
N THR A 102 -28.57 -0.17 9.77
CA THR A 102 -27.31 -0.94 9.92
C THR A 102 -27.45 -2.40 9.49
N ASP A 103 -28.58 -3.03 9.79
CA ASP A 103 -28.86 -4.43 9.40
C ASP A 103 -28.87 -4.63 7.89
N SER A 104 -29.33 -3.62 7.14
CA SER A 104 -29.32 -3.65 5.67
C SER A 104 -27.91 -3.58 5.10
N ALA A 105 -26.98 -2.88 5.77
CA ALA A 105 -25.57 -2.86 5.37
C ALA A 105 -24.87 -4.17 5.69
N LEU A 106 -25.18 -4.80 6.84
CA LEU A 106 -24.63 -6.10 7.24
C LEU A 106 -24.97 -7.23 6.26
N ARG A 107 -26.16 -7.20 5.63
CA ARG A 107 -26.56 -8.19 4.62
C ARG A 107 -25.73 -8.15 3.32
N LEU A 108 -24.88 -7.15 3.13
CA LEU A 108 -24.09 -6.98 1.90
C LEU A 108 -22.84 -7.87 1.83
N VAL A 109 -22.30 -8.26 2.99
CA VAL A 109 -20.97 -8.88 3.18
C VAL A 109 -21.09 -10.35 3.56
#